data_AF-A0A2D7PCG1-F1
#
_entry.id   AF-A0A2D7PCG1-F1
#
_cell.length_a   1.000
_cell.length_b   1.000
_cell.length_c   1.000
_cell.angle_alpha   90.00
_cell.angle_beta   90.00
_cell.angle_gamma   90.00
#
_symmetry.space_group_name_H-M   'P 1'
#
loop_
_entity.id
_entity.type
_entity.pdbx_description
1 polymer ?
#
loop_
_entity_poly.entity_id
_entity_poly.type
_entity_poly.pdbx_seq_one_letter_code
_entity_poly.pdbx_strand_id
1 'polypeptide(L)'
;MTYFYYKTNTWTSQPQISEDQINLWKHLAEKKNWRIVQLPNGFYQTEYQDQKDNWNDVTRRETLEGAETAIDGSIEHYNKKLDFMKGPKVVKTFK
;
A
#
# COMPACT_ATOMS: atom_id res chain seq x y z
N MET A 1 -37.84 -21.48 20.15
CA MET A 1 -36.74 -20.94 19.34
C MET A 1 -35.63 -20.47 20.25
N THR A 2 -34.61 -21.30 20.43
CA THR A 2 -33.42 -20.98 21.23
C THR A 2 -32.46 -20.16 20.38
N TYR A 3 -32.30 -18.88 20.72
CA TYR A 3 -31.36 -17.99 20.05
C TYR A 3 -29.95 -18.24 20.60
N PHE A 4 -29.09 -18.83 19.78
CA PHE A 4 -27.66 -18.94 20.09
C PHE A 4 -26.98 -17.59 19.82
N TYR A 5 -26.64 -16.87 20.89
CA TYR A 5 -25.78 -15.68 20.82
C TYR A 5 -24.33 -16.12 20.60
N TYR A 6 -23.85 -16.05 19.36
CA TYR A 6 -22.42 -16.16 19.07
C TYR A 6 -21.72 -14.86 19.51
N LYS A 7 -21.09 -14.89 20.69
CA LYS A 7 -20.17 -13.84 21.13
C LYS A 7 -18.85 -14.00 20.38
N THR A 8 -18.64 -13.21 19.33
CA THR A 8 -17.34 -13.14 18.68
C THR A 8 -16.40 -12.31 19.56
N ASN A 9 -15.41 -12.94 20.19
CA ASN A 9 -14.33 -12.21 20.83
C ASN A 9 -13.36 -11.78 19.73
N THR A 10 -13.53 -10.60 19.15
CA THR A 10 -12.53 -10.00 18.27
C THR A 10 -11.35 -9.55 19.12
N TRP A 11 -10.33 -10.39 19.20
CA TRP A 11 -9.05 -10.03 19.81
C TRP A 11 -8.39 -8.97 18.92
N THR A 12 -8.51 -7.69 19.27
CA THR A 12 -7.80 -6.59 18.59
C THR A 12 -6.38 -6.47 19.14
N SER A 13 -5.55 -7.51 18.97
CA SER A 13 -4.10 -7.33 19.04
C SER A 13 -3.71 -6.69 17.72
N GLN A 14 -3.74 -5.36 17.66
CA GLN A 14 -3.16 -4.67 16.51
C GLN A 14 -1.68 -5.05 16.48
N PRO A 15 -1.21 -5.79 15.45
CA PRO A 15 0.19 -6.19 15.39
C PRO A 15 1.04 -4.92 15.37
N GLN A 16 2.03 -4.87 16.27
CA GLN A 16 3.01 -3.79 16.29
C GLN A 16 3.74 -3.81 14.95
N ILE A 17 3.69 -2.70 14.23
CA ILE A 17 4.32 -2.56 12.92
C ILE A 17 5.84 -2.66 13.13
N SER A 18 6.49 -3.62 12.47
CA SER A 18 7.96 -3.76 12.53
C SER A 18 8.65 -2.63 11.77
N GLU A 19 9.87 -2.28 12.18
CA GLU A 19 10.65 -1.23 11.54
C GLU A 19 10.97 -1.53 10.07
N ASP A 20 11.18 -2.80 9.74
CA ASP A 20 11.34 -3.28 8.36
C ASP A 20 10.12 -2.97 7.49
N GLN A 21 8.92 -3.12 8.04
CA GLN A 21 7.68 -2.83 7.33
C GLN A 21 7.51 -1.32 7.07
N ILE A 22 7.95 -0.48 8.01
CA ILE A 22 7.98 0.98 7.83
C ILE A 22 8.95 1.35 6.70
N ASN A 23 10.13 0.74 6.70
CA ASN A 23 11.15 0.99 5.69
C ASN A 23 10.69 0.53 4.30
N LEU A 24 9.98 -0.60 4.22
CA LEU A 24 9.33 -1.05 2.99
C LEU A 24 8.30 -0.03 2.51
N TRP A 25 7.43 0.47 3.38
CA TRP A 25 6.43 1.46 2.98
C TRP A 25 7.04 2.79 2.52
N LYS A 26 8.11 3.24 3.19
CA LYS A 26 8.88 4.42 2.74
C LYS A 26 9.47 4.20 1.35
N HIS A 27 10.01 3.00 1.09
CA HIS A 27 10.55 2.66 -0.22
C HIS A 27 9.45 2.65 -1.30
N LEU A 28 8.31 2.01 -1.02
CA LEU A 28 7.19 1.91 -1.96
C LEU A 28 6.48 3.25 -2.21
N ALA A 29 6.61 4.22 -1.30
CA ALA A 29 6.06 5.56 -1.46
C ALA A 29 6.83 6.42 -2.50
N GLU A 30 8.01 5.99 -2.94
CA GLU A 30 8.81 6.73 -3.93
C GLU A 30 8.56 6.20 -5.35
N LYS A 31 8.02 7.03 -6.25
CA LYS A 31 7.70 6.64 -7.65
C LYS A 31 8.90 6.10 -8.44
N LYS A 32 10.12 6.54 -8.12
CA LYS A 32 11.36 6.06 -8.79
C LYS A 32 11.62 4.56 -8.61
N ASN A 33 11.06 3.95 -7.57
CA ASN A 33 11.24 2.51 -7.29
C ASN A 33 10.19 1.66 -8.05
N TRP A 34 9.37 2.30 -8.87
CA TRP A 34 8.36 1.65 -9.70
C TRP A 34 8.73 1.70 -11.17
N ARG A 35 8.32 0.67 -11.91
CA ARG A 35 8.40 0.65 -13.36
C ARG A 35 7.17 -0.02 -13.95
N ILE A 36 6.97 0.22 -15.24
CA ILE A 36 5.93 -0.43 -16.04
C ILE A 36 6.63 -1.25 -17.12
N VAL A 37 6.34 -2.55 -17.15
CA VAL A 37 6.87 -3.50 -18.12
C VAL A 37 5.76 -3.90 -19.07
N GLN A 38 5.98 -3.75 -20.37
CA GLN A 38 5.05 -4.28 -21.38
C GLN A 38 5.32 -5.77 -21.58
N LEU A 39 4.30 -6.59 -21.38
CA LEU A 39 4.36 -8.03 -21.56
C LEU A 39 4.11 -8.41 -23.03
N PRO A 40 4.59 -9.59 -23.49
CA PRO A 40 4.39 -10.06 -24.86
C PRO A 40 2.92 -10.23 -25.28
N ASN A 41 2.02 -10.35 -24.30
CA ASN A 41 0.57 -10.46 -24.51
C ASN A 41 -0.12 -9.09 -24.66
N GLY A 42 0.63 -7.98 -24.67
CA GLY A 42 0.11 -6.62 -24.83
C GLY A 42 -0.34 -5.93 -23.53
N PHE A 43 -0.31 -6.63 -22.39
CA PHE A 43 -0.63 -6.02 -21.09
C PHE A 43 0.57 -5.28 -20.50
N TYR A 44 0.29 -4.27 -19.68
CA TYR A 44 1.26 -3.53 -18.90
C TYR A 44 1.28 -4.04 -17.46
N GLN A 45 2.43 -4.53 -17.02
CA GLN A 45 2.69 -4.99 -15.66
C GLN A 45 3.37 -3.87 -14.86
N THR A 46 2.80 -3.55 -13.70
CA THR A 46 3.42 -2.64 -12.73
C THR A 46 4.31 -3.45 -11.80
N GLU A 47 5.54 -2.99 -11.61
CA GLU A 47 6.53 -3.66 -10.76
C GLU A 47 7.17 -2.65 -9.82
N TYR A 48 7.52 -3.08 -8.61
CA TYR A 48 8.36 -2.32 -7.70
C TYR A 48 9.70 -3.03 -7.46
N GLN A 49 10.74 -2.25 -7.24
CA GLN A 49 12.04 -2.74 -6.81
C GLN A 49 12.04 -2.97 -5.30
N ASP A 50 12.53 -4.12 -4.85
CA ASP A 50 12.79 -4.39 -3.44
C ASP A 50 14.19 -3.92 -3.04
N GLN A 51 14.48 -3.87 -1.74
CA GLN A 51 15.80 -3.49 -1.19
C GLN A 51 16.96 -4.41 -1.64
N LYS A 52 16.63 -5.57 -2.23
CA LYS A 52 17.58 -6.54 -2.80
C LYS A 52 17.70 -6.43 -4.33
N ASP A 53 17.28 -5.31 -4.92
CA ASP A 53 17.28 -5.05 -6.36
C ASP A 53 16.45 -6.05 -7.19
N ASN A 54 15.49 -6.72 -6.55
CA ASN A 54 14.55 -7.61 -7.24
C ASN A 54 13.29 -6.85 -7.63
N TRP A 55 12.79 -7.09 -8.84
CA TRP A 55 11.54 -6.51 -9.32
C TRP A 55 10.38 -7.46 -9.04
N ASN A 56 9.37 -6.96 -8.33
CA ASN A 56 8.19 -7.72 -7.92
C ASN A 56 6.96 -7.19 -8.65
N ASP A 57 6.15 -8.08 -9.18
CA ASP A 57 4.91 -7.74 -9.88
C ASP A 57 3.77 -7.41 -8.91
N VAL A 58 2.95 -6.43 -9.29
CA VAL A 58 1.84 -5.96 -8.45
C VAL A 58 0.51 -6.12 -9.17
N THR A 59 0.31 -5.36 -10.24
CA THR A 59 -0.94 -5.38 -11.02
C THR A 59 -0.65 -5.38 -12.52
N ARG A 60 -1.57 -5.96 -13.29
CA ARG A 60 -1.57 -5.94 -14.75
C ARG A 60 -2.75 -5.09 -15.26
N ARG A 61 -2.50 -4.25 -16.26
CA ARG A 61 -3.47 -3.32 -16.86
C ARG A 61 -3.38 -3.37 -18.38
N GLU A 62 -4.47 -3.04 -19.04
CA GLU A 62 -4.56 -3.03 -20.51
C GLU A 62 -3.92 -1.78 -21.12
N THR A 63 -3.91 -0.66 -20.37
CA THR A 63 -3.39 0.63 -20.83
C THR A 63 -2.24 1.11 -19.96
N LEU A 64 -1.33 1.88 -20.58
CA LEU A 64 -0.20 2.50 -19.87
C LEU A 64 -0.69 3.50 -18.81
N GLU A 65 -1.68 4.31 -19.16
CA GLU A 65 -2.30 5.29 -18.24
C GLU A 65 -2.95 4.60 -17.03
N GLY A 66 -3.60 3.44 -17.24
CA GLY A 66 -4.17 2.65 -16.16
C GLY A 66 -3.10 2.05 -15.24
N ALA A 67 -1.95 1.68 -15.79
CA ALA A 67 -0.79 1.22 -15.02
C ALA A 67 -0.18 2.37 -14.20
N GLU A 68 -0.02 3.57 -14.79
CA GLU A 68 0.48 4.73 -14.07
C GLU A 68 -0.46 5.17 -12.94
N THR A 69 -1.77 5.22 -13.20
CA THR A 69 -2.78 5.53 -12.18
C THR A 69 -2.75 4.52 -11.03
N ALA A 70 -2.51 3.23 -11.33
CA ALA A 70 -2.39 2.20 -10.29
C ALA A 70 -1.14 2.38 -9.42
N ILE A 71 -0.02 2.83 -10.01
CA ILE A 71 1.20 3.18 -9.26
C ILE A 71 0.93 4.38 -8.36
N ASP A 72 0.34 5.46 -8.89
CA ASP A 72 0.06 6.67 -8.13
C ASP A 72 -0.90 6.38 -6.94
N GLY A 73 -1.92 5.55 -7.15
CA GLY A 73 -2.81 5.10 -6.08
C GLY A 73 -2.10 4.23 -5.03
N SER A 74 -1.15 3.40 -5.46
CA SER A 74 -0.33 2.59 -4.53
C SER A 74 0.56 3.48 -3.67
N ILE A 75 1.20 4.48 -4.27
CA ILE A 75 2.03 5.47 -3.56
C ILE A 75 1.19 6.26 -2.56
N GLU A 76 0.01 6.73 -2.96
CA GLU A 76 -0.91 7.45 -2.05
C GLU A 76 -1.30 6.58 -0.85
N HIS A 77 -1.58 5.30 -1.07
CA HIS A 77 -1.89 4.34 -0.01
C HIS A 77 -0.75 4.18 1.00
N TYR A 78 0.49 4.05 0.54
CA TYR A 78 1.66 3.97 1.43
C TYR A 78 1.94 5.28 2.16
N ASN A 79 1.78 6.43 1.49
CA ASN A 79 1.89 7.74 2.13
C ASN A 79 0.86 7.93 3.25
N LYS A 80 -0.40 7.54 3.02
CA LYS A 80 -1.44 7.57 4.06
C LYS A 80 -1.09 6.69 5.26
N LYS A 81 -0.51 5.50 5.04
CA LYS A 81 -0.02 4.64 6.13
C LYS A 81 1.10 5.33 6.91
N LEU A 82 2.08 5.92 6.24
CA LEU A 82 3.17 6.63 6.89
C LEU A 82 2.69 7.86 7.67
N ASP A 83 1.70 8.58 7.17
CA ASP A 83 1.10 9.71 7.87
C ASP A 83 0.28 9.27 9.09
N PHE A 84 -0.45 8.16 8.99
CA PHE A 84 -1.17 7.58 10.13
C PHE A 84 -0.22 7.21 11.28
N MET A 85 1.00 6.76 10.95
CA MET A 85 2.03 6.45 11.94
C MET A 85 2.59 7.68 12.69
N LYS A 86 2.54 8.88 12.09
CA LYS A 86 3.00 10.12 12.74
C LYS A 86 2.04 10.61 13.83
N GLY A 87 0.85 10.01 13.94
CA GLY A 87 -0.17 10.38 14.92
C GLY A 87 -1.05 11.56 14.47
N PRO A 88 -1.98 12.00 15.33
CA PRO A 88 -2.94 13.03 14.98
C PRO A 88 -2.25 14.39 14.77
N LYS A 89 -2.55 15.03 13.63
CA LYS A 89 -2.06 16.37 13.31
C LYS A 89 -3.13 17.41 13.67
N VAL A 90 -2.76 18.42 14.45
CA VAL A 90 -3.65 19.58 14.69
C VAL A 90 -3.75 20.38 13.40
N VAL A 91 -4.93 20.43 12.80
CA VAL A 91 -5.17 21.12 11.52
C VAL A 91 -5.70 22.54 11.73
N LYS A 92 -6.49 22.76 12.79
CA LYS A 92 -7.11 24.05 13.08
C LYS A 92 -7.43 24.17 14.57
N THR A 93 -7.17 25.32 15.14
CA THR A 93 -7.63 25.70 16.49
C THR A 93 -8.58 26.87 16.35
N PHE A 94 -9.73 26.82 17.04
CA PHE A 94 -10.64 27.95 17.17
C PHE A 94 -10.39 28.61 18.54
N LYS A 95 -10.33 29.94 18.56
CA LYS A 95 -10.25 30.75 19.79
C LYS A 95 -11.64 31.28 20.12
#